data_AF-A0A380T161-F1
#
_entry.id   AF-A0A380T161-F1
#
_cell.length_a   1.000
_cell.length_b   1.000
_cell.length_c   1.000
_cell.angle_alpha   90.00
_cell.angle_beta   90.00
_cell.angle_gamma   90.00
#
_symmetry.space_group_name_H-M   'P 1'
#
loop_
_entity.id
_entity.type
_entity.pdbx_description
1 polymer ?
#
loop_
_entity_poly.entity_id
_entity_poly.type
_entity_poly.pdbx_seq_one_letter_code
_entity_poly.pdbx_strand_id
1 'polypeptide(L)'
;MDPNTSNWKGTALAFGLIGCITLIGYIIDYTSKINVFLIWDFKAYSYIAICFSLVALALLGTFLLNHHNIDTNVFGGLLVLVIAGISQMIFGVEPSVILCLAGLYLAGAIGLAIGFGNKRAMDAAEADEEL
;
A
#
# COMPACT_ATOMS: atom_id res chain seq x y z
N MET A 1 -21.15 1.44 -17.05
CA MET A 1 -20.72 1.58 -15.65
C MET A 1 -20.87 0.22 -15.00
N ASP A 2 -19.77 -0.50 -14.83
CA ASP A 2 -19.77 -1.86 -14.27
C ASP A 2 -19.98 -1.80 -12.74
N PRO A 3 -21.12 -2.23 -12.21
CA PRO A 3 -21.47 -2.04 -10.80
C PRO A 3 -20.72 -3.00 -9.86
N ASN A 4 -19.93 -3.94 -10.40
CA ASN A 4 -19.36 -5.03 -9.61
C ASN A 4 -17.97 -4.75 -9.03
N THR A 5 -17.23 -3.73 -9.53
CA THR A 5 -15.85 -3.43 -9.06
C THR A 5 -15.79 -2.32 -8.01
N SER A 6 -16.86 -1.53 -7.84
CA SER A 6 -16.90 -0.41 -6.88
C SER A 6 -16.74 -0.88 -5.43
N ASN A 7 -17.41 -1.98 -5.07
CA ASN A 7 -17.31 -2.57 -3.73
C ASN A 7 -15.89 -3.02 -3.42
N TRP A 8 -15.22 -3.68 -4.37
CA TRP A 8 -13.85 -4.17 -4.19
C TRP A 8 -12.82 -3.04 -4.13
N LYS A 9 -13.00 -1.95 -4.88
CA LYS A 9 -12.17 -0.75 -4.74
C LYS A 9 -12.30 -0.14 -3.33
N GLY A 10 -13.53 -0.05 -2.81
CA GLY A 10 -13.78 0.39 -1.43
C GLY A 10 -13.13 -0.54 -0.40
N THR A 11 -13.22 -1.86 -0.61
CA THR A 11 -12.55 -2.85 0.23
C THR A 11 -11.03 -2.71 0.21
N ALA A 12 -10.43 -2.53 -0.97
CA ALA A 12 -8.99 -2.32 -1.10
C ALA A 12 -8.53 -1.05 -0.36
N LEU A 13 -9.30 0.03 -0.46
CA LEU A 13 -9.02 1.28 0.25
C LEU A 13 -9.15 1.10 1.77
N ALA A 14 -10.18 0.39 2.25
CA ALA A 14 -10.34 0.10 3.67
C ALA A 14 -9.16 -0.72 4.23
N PHE A 15 -8.76 -1.79 3.55
CA PHE A 15 -7.59 -2.58 3.94
C PHE A 15 -6.28 -1.77 3.88
N GLY A 16 -6.13 -0.90 2.89
CA GLY A 16 -4.96 -0.04 2.76
C GLY A 16 -4.86 0.95 3.92
N LEU A 17 -5.98 1.56 4.32
CA LEU A 17 -6.04 2.46 5.47
C LEU A 17 -5.74 1.71 6.79
N ILE A 18 -6.32 0.53 6.99
CA ILE A 18 -6.03 -0.32 8.16
C ILE A 18 -4.54 -0.69 8.19
N GLY A 19 -3.97 -1.05 7.04
CA GLY A 19 -2.54 -1.32 6.86
C GLY A 19 -1.66 -0.11 7.18
N CYS A 20 -2.06 1.09 6.77
CA CYS A 20 -1.34 2.32 7.10
C CYS A 20 -1.39 2.63 8.61
N ILE A 21 -2.57 2.49 9.25
CA ILE A 21 -2.73 2.75 10.69
C ILE A 21 -1.90 1.76 11.51
N THR A 22 -1.93 0.49 11.14
CA THR A 22 -1.13 -0.55 11.80
C THR A 22 0.36 -0.30 11.61
N LEU A 23 0.80 0.08 10.40
CA LEU A 23 2.19 0.47 10.12
C LEU A 23 2.64 1.65 10.99
N ILE A 24 1.81 2.70 11.12
CA ILE A 24 2.08 3.85 11.99
C ILE A 24 2.22 3.37 13.45
N GLY A 25 1.29 2.56 13.94
CA GLY A 25 1.34 2.03 15.30
C GLY A 25 2.61 1.21 15.56
N TYR A 26 3.00 0.37 14.60
CA TYR A 26 4.21 -0.44 14.68
C TYR A 26 5.48 0.44 14.70
N ILE A 27 5.55 1.46 13.84
CA ILE A 27 6.65 2.42 13.81
C ILE A 27 6.77 3.14 15.17
N ILE A 28 5.65 3.53 15.78
CA ILE A 28 5.66 4.20 17.10
C ILE A 28 6.20 3.24 18.17
N ASP A 29 5.68 2.01 18.26
CA ASP A 29 6.16 1.02 19.25
C ASP A 29 7.64 0.69 19.06
N TYR A 30 8.06 0.45 17.82
CA TYR A 30 9.46 0.20 17.46
C TYR A 30 10.36 1.38 17.83
N THR A 31 9.92 2.60 17.50
CA THR A 31 10.65 3.83 17.85
C THR A 31 10.72 4.01 19.35
N SER A 32 9.64 3.80 20.11
CA SER A 32 9.64 3.90 21.58
C SER A 32 10.60 2.93 22.25
N LYS A 33 10.77 1.71 21.72
CA LYS A 33 11.73 0.73 22.24
C LYS A 33 13.20 1.15 22.00
N ILE A 34 13.47 1.81 20.89
CA ILE A 34 14.84 2.23 20.51
C ILE A 34 15.20 3.62 21.10
N ASN A 35 14.24 4.54 21.20
CA ASN A 35 14.48 5.94 21.57
C ASN A 35 14.67 6.22 23.06
N VAL A 36 14.46 5.25 23.96
CA VAL A 36 14.78 5.45 25.39
C VAL A 36 16.29 5.76 25.58
N PHE A 37 17.14 5.46 24.60
CA PHE A 37 18.60 5.66 24.69
C PHE A 37 19.22 6.65 23.69
N LEU A 38 18.48 7.20 22.72
CA LEU A 38 19.08 7.69 21.45
C LEU A 38 18.71 9.13 21.03
N ILE A 39 18.48 10.01 22.00
CA ILE A 39 18.00 11.39 21.75
C ILE A 39 18.93 12.25 20.86
N TRP A 40 20.15 11.82 20.52
CA TRP A 40 21.18 12.70 19.90
C TRP A 40 21.93 12.20 18.65
N ASP A 41 21.49 11.14 17.97
CA ASP A 41 22.21 10.63 16.78
C ASP A 41 21.49 10.95 15.45
N PHE A 42 22.24 11.46 14.45
CA PHE A 42 21.76 11.74 13.09
C PHE A 42 21.16 10.48 12.43
N LYS A 43 21.65 9.29 12.81
CA LYS A 43 21.09 8.00 12.40
C LYS A 43 19.64 7.79 12.87
N ALA A 44 19.26 8.26 14.05
CA ALA A 44 17.89 8.11 14.53
C ALA A 44 16.92 8.98 13.72
N TYR A 45 17.32 10.21 13.39
CA TYR A 45 16.53 11.11 12.55
C TYR A 45 16.30 10.58 11.13
N SER A 46 17.32 9.98 10.51
CA SER A 46 17.17 9.39 9.18
C SER A 46 16.22 8.19 9.18
N TYR A 47 16.24 7.35 10.22
CA TYR A 47 15.29 6.25 10.37
C TYR A 47 13.84 6.74 10.51
N ILE A 48 13.60 7.78 11.32
CA ILE A 48 12.27 8.37 11.48
C ILE A 48 11.79 8.96 10.14
N ALA A 49 12.67 9.64 9.40
CA ALA A 49 12.34 10.20 8.10
C ALA A 49 11.93 9.11 7.09
N ILE A 50 12.67 7.99 7.02
CA ILE A 50 12.33 6.84 6.17
C ILE A 50 10.96 6.27 6.54
N CYS A 51 10.69 6.09 7.84
CA CYS A 51 9.41 5.58 8.33
C CYS A 51 8.25 6.50 7.94
N PHE A 52 8.43 7.82 8.08
CA PHE A 52 7.44 8.81 7.63
C PHE A 52 7.20 8.77 6.12
N SER A 53 8.27 8.65 5.33
CA SER A 53 8.17 8.51 3.88
C SER A 53 7.43 7.24 3.46
N LEU A 54 7.67 6.12 4.13
CA LEU A 54 6.95 4.86 3.87
C LEU A 54 5.45 5.01 4.12
N VAL A 55 5.07 5.61 5.26
CA VAL A 55 3.67 5.85 5.59
C VAL A 55 3.01 6.79 4.56
N ALA A 56 3.68 7.88 4.20
CA ALA A 56 3.16 8.83 3.22
C ALA A 56 2.95 8.18 1.84
N LEU A 57 3.90 7.36 1.39
CA LEU A 57 3.80 6.62 0.14
C LEU A 57 2.75 5.51 0.19
N ALA A 58 2.59 4.83 1.32
CA ALA A 58 1.54 3.84 1.53
C ALA A 58 0.14 4.49 1.47
N LEU A 59 -0.04 5.65 2.10
CA LEU A 59 -1.28 6.43 2.03
C LEU A 59 -1.55 6.88 0.60
N LEU A 60 -0.55 7.44 -0.08
CA LEU A 60 -0.66 7.85 -1.47
C LEU A 60 -1.10 6.68 -2.37
N GLY A 61 -0.42 5.53 -2.26
CA GLY A 61 -0.78 4.30 -2.97
C GLY A 61 -2.21 3.85 -2.68
N THR A 62 -2.62 3.89 -1.42
CA THR A 62 -3.99 3.54 -0.99
C THR A 62 -5.04 4.46 -1.60
N PHE A 63 -4.78 5.77 -1.70
CA PHE A 63 -5.69 6.70 -2.38
C PHE A 63 -5.77 6.43 -3.89
N LEU A 64 -4.63 6.10 -4.52
CA LEU A 64 -4.56 5.79 -5.95
C LEU A 64 -5.36 4.54 -6.33
N LEU A 65 -5.55 3.59 -5.41
CA LEU A 65 -6.39 2.39 -5.62
C LEU A 65 -7.84 2.71 -5.99
N ASN A 66 -8.38 3.81 -5.48
CA ASN A 66 -9.76 4.23 -5.77
C ASN A 66 -9.85 5.20 -6.97
N HIS A 67 -8.74 5.43 -7.68
CA HIS A 67 -8.75 6.34 -8.80
C HIS A 67 -9.60 5.81 -9.97
N HIS A 68 -10.19 6.73 -10.73
CA HIS A 68 -11.04 6.39 -11.88
C HIS A 68 -10.22 5.87 -13.07
N ASN A 69 -9.04 6.46 -13.28
CA ASN A 69 -8.09 6.00 -14.30
C ASN A 69 -7.47 4.64 -13.91
N ILE A 70 -7.54 3.67 -14.83
CA ILE A 70 -7.09 2.29 -14.65
C ILE A 70 -5.58 2.21 -14.43
N ASP A 71 -4.78 2.93 -15.21
CA ASP A 71 -3.32 2.90 -15.07
C ASP A 71 -2.89 3.46 -13.71
N THR A 72 -3.60 4.48 -13.22
CA THR A 72 -3.40 5.05 -11.89
C THR A 72 -3.74 4.06 -10.78
N ASN A 73 -4.82 3.28 -10.94
CA ASN A 73 -5.19 2.21 -10.00
C ASN A 73 -4.12 1.10 -9.96
N VAL A 74 -3.67 0.63 -11.14
CA VAL A 74 -2.59 -0.38 -11.23
C VAL A 74 -1.32 0.13 -10.56
N PHE A 75 -0.95 1.38 -10.84
CA PHE A 75 0.21 2.01 -10.19
C PHE A 75 0.03 2.11 -8.67
N GLY A 76 -1.16 2.48 -8.20
CA GLY A 76 -1.49 2.51 -6.76
C GLY A 76 -1.29 1.15 -6.10
N GLY A 77 -1.81 0.07 -6.69
CA GLY A 77 -1.65 -1.28 -6.16
C GLY A 77 -0.20 -1.73 -6.13
N LEU A 78 0.56 -1.42 -7.19
CA LEU A 78 1.97 -1.78 -7.30
C LEU A 78 2.81 -0.99 -6.30
N LEU A 79 2.54 0.30 -6.12
CA LEU A 79 3.16 1.15 -5.12
C LEU A 79 2.93 0.60 -3.70
N VAL A 80 1.69 0.25 -3.34
CA VAL A 80 1.38 -0.31 -2.02
C VAL A 80 2.12 -1.63 -1.77
N LEU A 81 2.18 -2.53 -2.77
CA LEU A 81 2.93 -3.79 -2.65
C LEU A 81 4.43 -3.56 -2.47
N VAL A 82 5.02 -2.64 -3.23
CA VAL A 82 6.44 -2.31 -3.12
C VAL A 82 6.74 -1.72 -1.74
N ILE A 83 5.89 -0.82 -1.24
CA ILE A 83 6.06 -0.24 0.10
C ILE A 83 5.91 -1.30 1.20
N ALA A 84 4.97 -2.24 1.07
CA ALA A 84 4.86 -3.38 1.98
C ALA A 84 6.15 -4.23 1.96
N GLY A 85 6.69 -4.53 0.77
CA GLY A 85 7.94 -5.27 0.62
C GLY A 85 9.15 -4.56 1.23
N ILE A 86 9.32 -3.27 0.95
CA ILE A 86 10.39 -2.44 1.53
C ILE A 86 10.26 -2.37 3.05
N SER A 87 9.04 -2.16 3.57
CA SER A 87 8.80 -2.12 5.01
C SER A 87 9.17 -3.45 5.67
N GLN A 88 8.84 -4.58 5.04
CA GLN A 88 9.23 -5.90 5.54
C GLN A 88 10.75 -6.12 5.51
N MET A 89 11.47 -5.59 4.52
CA MET A 89 12.94 -5.65 4.49
C MET A 89 13.58 -4.81 5.60
N ILE A 90 12.99 -3.66 5.94
CA ILE A 90 13.52 -2.76 6.97
C ILE A 90 13.23 -3.29 8.38
N PHE A 91 12.02 -3.77 8.63
CA PHE A 91 11.59 -4.23 9.96
C PHE A 91 11.84 -5.73 10.20
N GLY A 92 12.25 -6.47 9.18
CA GLY A 92 12.54 -7.90 9.27
C GLY A 92 11.31 -8.81 9.03
N VAL A 93 11.56 -10.11 9.00
CA VAL A 93 10.55 -11.15 8.70
C VAL A 93 9.96 -11.70 10.01
N GLU A 94 9.49 -10.81 10.87
CA GLU A 94 8.84 -11.19 12.12
C GLU A 94 7.32 -11.36 11.92
N PRO A 95 6.67 -12.29 12.65
CA PRO A 95 5.22 -12.48 12.56
C PRO A 95 4.41 -11.20 12.84
N SER A 96 4.90 -10.37 13.78
CA SER A 96 4.37 -9.03 14.11
C SER A 96 4.38 -8.09 12.90
N VAL A 97 5.50 -8.03 12.18
CA VAL A 97 5.68 -7.23 10.96
C VAL A 97 4.79 -7.74 9.84
N ILE A 98 4.71 -9.05 9.64
CA ILE A 98 3.86 -9.65 8.61
C ILE A 98 2.39 -9.33 8.87
N LEU A 99 1.92 -9.47 10.11
CA LEU A 99 0.55 -9.11 10.49
C LEU A 99 0.26 -7.61 10.30
N CYS A 100 1.23 -6.76 10.63
CA CYS A 100 1.14 -5.32 10.41
C CYS A 100 1.01 -4.97 8.92
N LEU A 101 1.78 -5.64 8.06
CA LEU A 101 1.81 -5.36 6.62
C LEU A 101 0.71 -6.10 5.85
N ALA A 102 0.02 -7.07 6.46
CA ALA A 102 -1.00 -7.88 5.81
C ALA A 102 -2.09 -7.03 5.15
N GLY A 103 -2.53 -5.95 5.82
CA GLY A 103 -3.51 -5.02 5.26
C GLY A 103 -3.02 -4.33 3.99
N LEU A 104 -1.75 -3.91 3.95
CA LEU A 104 -1.12 -3.31 2.78
C LEU A 104 -0.96 -4.34 1.64
N TYR A 105 -0.50 -5.55 1.96
CA TYR A 105 -0.39 -6.62 0.96
C TYR A 105 -1.75 -6.96 0.34
N LEU A 106 -2.79 -7.08 1.17
CA LEU A 106 -4.14 -7.40 0.70
C LEU A 106 -4.69 -6.25 -0.17
N ALA A 107 -4.54 -5.00 0.27
CA ALA A 107 -4.96 -3.83 -0.48
C ALA A 107 -4.26 -3.71 -1.84
N GLY A 108 -2.95 -3.89 -1.84
CA GLY A 108 -2.13 -3.88 -3.05
C GLY A 108 -2.53 -4.98 -4.02
N ALA A 109 -2.72 -6.22 -3.53
CA ALA A 109 -3.12 -7.36 -4.36
C ALA A 109 -4.52 -7.20 -4.96
N ILE A 110 -5.51 -6.77 -4.17
CA ILE A 110 -6.88 -6.50 -4.65
C ILE A 110 -6.85 -5.37 -5.68
N GLY A 111 -6.13 -4.28 -5.39
CA GLY A 111 -5.93 -3.17 -6.30
C GLY A 111 -5.36 -3.57 -7.66
N LEU A 112 -4.30 -4.37 -7.64
CA LEU A 112 -3.66 -4.89 -8.84
C LEU A 112 -4.61 -5.79 -9.64
N ALA A 113 -5.32 -6.69 -8.97
CA ALA A 113 -6.25 -7.61 -9.61
C ALA A 113 -7.38 -6.86 -10.32
N ILE A 114 -7.95 -5.83 -9.67
CA ILE A 114 -8.97 -4.98 -10.28
C ILE A 114 -8.39 -4.16 -11.43
N GLY A 115 -7.23 -3.54 -11.23
CA GLY A 115 -6.59 -2.70 -12.24
C GLY A 115 -6.27 -3.48 -13.52
N PHE A 116 -5.62 -4.63 -13.39
CA PHE A 116 -5.31 -5.49 -14.54
C PHE A 116 -6.56 -6.13 -15.15
N GLY A 117 -7.55 -6.50 -14.34
CA GLY A 117 -8.83 -7.01 -14.83
C GLY A 117 -9.55 -5.99 -15.71
N ASN A 118 -9.65 -4.74 -15.25
CA ASN A 118 -10.27 -3.65 -16.00
C ASN A 118 -9.49 -3.29 -17.26
N LYS A 119 -8.14 -3.33 -17.20
CA LYS A 119 -7.29 -3.06 -18.37
C LYS A 119 -7.53 -4.08 -19.49
N ARG A 120 -7.52 -5.38 -19.14
CA ARG A 120 -7.81 -6.46 -20.11
C ARG A 120 -9.20 -6.36 -20.72
N ALA A 121 -10.20 -5.92 -19.95
CA ALA A 121 -11.56 -5.75 -20.45
C ALA A 121 -11.67 -4.58 -21.43
N MET A 122 -10.93 -3.48 -21.21
CA MET A 122 -10.84 -2.38 -22.16
C MET A 122 -10.11 -2.77 -23.45
N ASP A 123 -8.95 -3.43 -23.33
CA ASP A 123 -8.18 -3.87 -24.51
C ASP A 123 -9.01 -4.83 -25.39
N ALA A 124 -9.85 -5.69 -24.78
CA ALA A 124 -10.75 -6.57 -25.51
C ALA A 124 -11.92 -5.84 -26.19
N ALA A 125 -12.47 -4.79 -25.55
CA ALA A 125 -13.55 -4.00 -26.12
C ALA A 125 -13.07 -3.13 -27.30
N GLU A 126 -11.87 -2.56 -27.21
CA GLU A 126 -11.26 -1.78 -28.30
C GLU A 126 -10.96 -2.67 -29.53
N ALA A 127 -10.54 -3.92 -29.31
CA ALA A 127 -10.28 -4.88 -30.40
C ALA A 127 -11.56 -5.33 -31.14
N ASP A 128 -12.71 -5.37 -30.45
CA ASP A 128 -14.00 -5.72 -31.06
C ASP A 128 -14.63 -4.54 -31.84
N GLU A 129 -14.27 -3.29 -31.52
CA GLU A 129 -14.75 -2.08 -32.21
C GLU A 129 -14.03 -1.81 -33.55
N GLU A 130 -12.86 -2.41 -33.77
CA GLU A 130 -12.08 -2.30 -35.02
C GLU A 130 -12.52 -3.30 -36.13
N LEU A 131 -13.55 -4.13 -35.89
CA LEU A 131 -14.11 -5.13 -36.83
C LEU A 131 -15.43 -4.69 -37.47
#